data_AF-A0A8C5LX54-F1
#
_entry.id   AF-A0A8C5LX54-F1
#
_cell.length_a   1.000
_cell.length_b   1.000
_cell.length_c   1.000
_cell.angle_alpha   90.00
_cell.angle_beta   90.00
_cell.angle_gamma   90.00
#
_symmetry.space_group_name_H-M   'P 1'
#
loop_
_entity.id
_entity.type
_entity.pdbx_description
1 polymer ?
#
loop_
_entity_poly.entity_id
_entity_poly.type
_entity_poly.pdbx_seq_one_letter_code
_entity_poly.pdbx_strand_id
1 'polypeptide(L)'
;MQVLQNQYCLGPVRPHHPGCRLSMKAPVRYDGTPNLCRGFLTQLEILFENNPGSCVSDKAKVGYLINHLTDKALLWATPLWENKKPIIYDYEGFTSELKRTFDPSRRATNAGRSLFHIKQGNRRVSDYAIEFKTLTSEVHWPNDVLTLAFTEGLNEALMFELAPLKLPEHLDHLVDFCIAMDDQIRDRRHSRDRPRRVLPPLPLVPRHTSTSGTPEPERTDLSVVEPMQIGRTGISEAERAHRRERGLCFYCAGAGHFRLQCPQRPRGGRGDTGKPGQRTPTSQVIGS
;
A
#
# COMPACT_ATOMS: atom_id res chain seq x y z
N MET A 1 10.01 -81.10 29.53
CA MET A 1 9.07 -80.50 28.58
C MET A 1 9.02 -79.01 28.83
N GLN A 2 9.33 -78.24 27.79
CA GLN A 2 8.86 -76.86 27.52
C GLN A 2 7.37 -76.66 27.90
N VAL A 3 6.78 -75.47 28.06
CA VAL A 3 7.15 -74.05 27.83
C VAL A 3 6.55 -73.23 29.02
N LEU A 4 6.61 -71.89 29.17
CA LEU A 4 6.98 -70.73 28.33
C LEU A 4 7.69 -69.68 29.22
N GLN A 5 8.31 -68.64 28.64
CA GLN A 5 8.91 -67.51 29.38
C GLN A 5 8.44 -66.19 28.73
N ASN A 6 7.35 -65.60 29.22
CA ASN A 6 6.81 -64.36 28.65
C ASN A 6 7.52 -63.12 29.21
N GLN A 7 8.51 -62.67 28.44
CA GLN A 7 9.28 -61.47 28.69
C GLN A 7 8.59 -60.25 28.08
N TYR A 8 7.75 -59.56 28.86
CA TYR A 8 7.16 -58.29 28.43
C TYR A 8 8.15 -57.15 28.64
N CYS A 9 8.79 -56.72 27.55
CA CYS A 9 9.71 -55.59 27.53
C CYS A 9 8.97 -54.29 27.87
N LEU A 10 9.24 -53.72 29.05
CA LEU A 10 8.87 -52.35 29.37
C LEU A 10 9.71 -51.39 28.52
N GLY A 11 9.14 -50.95 27.39
CA GLY A 11 9.74 -49.91 26.56
C GLY A 11 9.88 -48.59 27.34
N PRO A 12 10.86 -47.73 27.00
CA PRO A 12 11.09 -46.49 27.74
C PRO A 12 9.88 -45.57 27.65
N VAL A 13 9.34 -45.20 28.81
CA VAL A 13 8.30 -44.18 28.95
C VAL A 13 8.83 -42.88 28.35
N ARG A 14 8.21 -42.40 27.26
CA ARG A 14 8.57 -41.12 26.67
C ARG A 14 8.32 -40.03 27.72
N PRO A 15 9.27 -39.11 27.97
CA PRO A 15 9.01 -37.98 28.85
C PRO A 15 7.85 -37.17 28.25
N HIS A 16 6.76 -37.04 28.99
CA HIS A 16 5.72 -36.07 28.65
C HIS A 16 6.37 -34.69 28.68
N HIS A 17 6.56 -34.09 27.51
CA HIS A 17 6.82 -32.67 27.42
C HIS A 17 5.72 -31.95 28.22
N PRO A 18 6.05 -30.96 29.08
CA PRO A 18 5.06 -30.08 29.66
C PRO A 18 4.50 -29.23 28.52
N GLY A 19 3.53 -29.79 27.80
CA GLY A 19 2.84 -29.12 26.71
C GLY A 19 2.26 -27.83 27.24
N CYS A 20 2.49 -26.74 26.49
CA CYS A 20 2.00 -25.42 26.84
C CYS A 20 0.47 -25.50 26.99
N ARG A 21 -0.02 -25.63 28.22
CA ARG A 21 -1.44 -25.53 28.52
C ARG A 21 -1.83 -24.10 28.23
N LEU A 22 -2.43 -23.87 27.08
CA LEU A 22 -3.07 -22.61 26.76
C LEU A 22 -4.12 -22.35 27.83
N SER A 23 -3.78 -21.48 28.78
CA SER A 23 -4.72 -21.01 29.81
C SER A 23 -5.70 -20.08 29.11
N MET A 24 -6.71 -20.68 28.49
CA MET A 24 -7.78 -19.94 27.86
C MET A 24 -8.52 -19.17 28.95
N LYS A 25 -8.44 -17.84 28.87
CA LYS A 25 -9.21 -16.96 29.73
C LYS A 25 -10.69 -17.25 29.50
N ALA A 26 -11.48 -17.19 30.57
CA ALA A 26 -12.93 -17.25 30.44
C ALA A 26 -13.41 -16.19 29.44
N PRO A 27 -14.39 -16.51 28.58
CA PRO A 27 -14.87 -15.59 27.56
C PRO A 27 -15.43 -14.33 28.20
N VAL A 28 -15.28 -13.19 27.52
CA VAL A 28 -15.76 -11.90 28.04
C VAL A 28 -17.28 -11.97 28.18
N ARG A 29 -17.82 -11.48 29.30
CA ARG A 29 -19.28 -11.44 29.51
C ARG A 29 -19.97 -10.56 28.47
N TYR A 30 -21.16 -10.96 28.04
CA TYR A 30 -21.91 -10.29 26.99
C TYR A 30 -23.22 -9.67 27.50
N ASP A 31 -23.32 -8.35 27.39
CA ASP A 31 -24.42 -7.51 27.89
C ASP A 31 -25.61 -7.36 26.94
N GLY A 32 -25.47 -7.81 25.69
CA GLY A 32 -26.41 -7.54 24.60
C GLY A 32 -26.05 -6.32 23.75
N THR A 33 -24.84 -5.77 23.86
CA THR A 33 -24.36 -4.68 22.99
C THR A 33 -24.30 -5.16 21.52
N PRO A 34 -24.96 -4.45 20.57
CA PRO A 34 -24.91 -4.80 19.16
C PRO A 34 -23.48 -4.79 18.61
N ASN A 35 -23.22 -5.62 17.60
CA ASN A 35 -21.91 -5.88 16.98
C ASN A 35 -20.93 -6.76 17.79
N LEU A 36 -21.05 -6.87 19.12
CA LEU A 36 -20.15 -7.71 19.93
C LEU A 36 -20.55 -9.20 19.97
N CYS A 37 -21.81 -9.52 19.63
CA CYS A 37 -22.37 -10.88 19.67
C CYS A 37 -21.52 -11.94 18.94
N ARG A 38 -21.09 -11.69 17.70
CA ARG A 38 -20.25 -12.64 16.94
C ARG A 38 -18.91 -12.92 17.62
N GLY A 39 -18.21 -11.90 18.11
CA GLY A 39 -16.93 -12.07 18.80
C GLY A 39 -17.06 -12.88 20.09
N PHE A 40 -18.15 -12.68 20.84
CA PHE A 40 -18.49 -13.48 22.02
C PHE A 40 -18.76 -14.96 21.65
N LEU A 41 -19.56 -15.21 20.61
CA LEU A 41 -19.88 -16.57 20.18
C LEU A 41 -18.66 -17.32 19.63
N THR A 42 -17.79 -16.66 18.85
CA THR A 42 -16.52 -17.25 18.40
C THR A 42 -15.59 -17.60 19.57
N GLN A 43 -15.55 -16.81 20.65
CA GLN A 43 -14.81 -17.18 21.86
C GLN A 43 -15.39 -18.44 22.54
N LEU A 44 -16.71 -18.63 22.51
CA LEU A 44 -17.36 -19.84 23.05
C LEU A 44 -17.11 -21.07 22.17
N GLU A 45 -17.22 -20.94 20.85
CA GLU A 45 -16.93 -21.99 19.88
C GLU A 45 -15.49 -22.52 20.07
N ILE A 46 -14.50 -21.62 20.06
CA ILE A 46 -13.08 -21.95 20.33
C ILE A 46 -12.89 -22.61 21.71
N LEU A 47 -13.62 -22.17 22.74
CA LEU A 47 -13.51 -22.74 24.08
C LEU A 47 -14.03 -24.17 24.14
N PHE A 48 -15.14 -24.46 23.47
CA PHE A 48 -15.75 -25.80 23.44
C PHE A 48 -14.94 -26.77 22.57
N GLU A 49 -14.44 -26.34 21.41
CA GLU A 49 -13.57 -27.15 20.55
C GLU A 49 -12.28 -27.58 21.28
N ASN A 50 -11.67 -26.66 22.03
CA ASN A 50 -10.46 -26.93 22.80
C ASN A 50 -10.71 -27.67 24.15
N ASN A 51 -11.98 -27.82 24.58
CA ASN A 51 -12.35 -28.57 25.79
C ASN A 51 -13.54 -29.52 25.53
N PRO A 52 -13.40 -30.56 24.68
CA PRO A 52 -14.51 -31.46 24.35
C PRO A 52 -15.11 -32.20 25.56
N GLY A 53 -14.37 -32.28 26.68
CA GLY A 53 -14.85 -32.88 27.93
C GLY A 53 -15.68 -31.96 28.85
N SER A 54 -15.75 -30.64 28.62
CA SER A 54 -16.39 -29.73 29.59
C SER A 54 -17.90 -29.53 29.38
N CYS A 55 -18.43 -29.79 28.18
CA CYS A 55 -19.84 -29.56 27.86
C CYS A 55 -20.41 -30.70 26.99
N VAL A 56 -20.84 -31.77 27.65
CA VAL A 56 -21.28 -33.04 27.02
C VAL A 56 -22.64 -32.93 26.32
N SER A 57 -23.46 -31.91 26.63
CA SER A 57 -24.78 -31.72 26.01
C SER A 57 -25.01 -30.27 25.60
N ASP A 58 -25.86 -30.06 24.59
CA ASP A 58 -26.22 -28.73 24.11
C ASP A 58 -26.90 -27.88 25.20
N LYS A 59 -27.71 -28.50 26.07
CA LYS A 59 -28.22 -27.81 27.26
C LYS A 59 -27.12 -27.32 28.20
N ALA A 60 -26.03 -28.07 28.35
CA ALA A 60 -24.88 -27.62 29.14
C ALA A 60 -24.14 -26.46 28.45
N LYS A 61 -23.96 -26.51 27.12
CA LYS A 61 -23.39 -25.39 26.34
C LYS A 61 -24.27 -24.13 26.43
N VAL A 62 -25.58 -24.26 26.29
CA VAL A 62 -26.55 -23.15 26.45
C VAL A 62 -26.51 -22.60 27.88
N GLY A 63 -26.52 -23.46 28.90
CA GLY A 63 -26.39 -23.03 30.29
C GLY A 63 -25.07 -22.28 30.57
N TYR A 64 -23.96 -22.76 30.02
CA TYR A 64 -22.66 -22.09 30.10
C TYR A 64 -22.68 -20.72 29.40
N LEU A 65 -23.27 -20.64 28.20
CA LEU A 65 -23.46 -19.39 27.46
C LEU A 65 -24.30 -18.40 28.28
N ILE A 66 -25.44 -18.81 28.82
CA ILE A 66 -26.33 -17.97 29.65
C ILE A 66 -25.60 -17.44 30.89
N ASN A 67 -24.75 -18.24 31.53
CA ASN A 67 -23.92 -17.80 32.68
C ASN A 67 -22.87 -16.74 32.31
N HIS A 68 -22.57 -16.55 31.03
CA HIS A 68 -21.72 -15.47 30.51
C HIS A 68 -22.52 -14.30 29.91
N LEU A 69 -23.85 -14.34 29.94
CA LEU A 69 -24.70 -13.20 29.60
C LEU A 69 -24.87 -12.26 30.80
N THR A 70 -25.04 -10.97 30.51
CA THR A 70 -25.38 -9.91 31.47
C THR A 70 -26.48 -9.02 30.88
N ASP A 71 -27.05 -8.15 31.72
CA ASP A 71 -27.97 -7.08 31.35
C ASP A 71 -29.07 -7.50 30.35
N LYS A 72 -29.07 -6.95 29.13
CA LYS A 72 -30.13 -7.15 28.14
C LYS A 72 -30.12 -8.56 27.58
N ALA A 73 -28.94 -9.14 27.36
CA ALA A 73 -28.80 -10.51 26.88
C ALA A 73 -29.26 -11.53 27.93
N LEU A 74 -28.93 -11.32 29.22
CA LEU A 74 -29.42 -12.18 30.29
C LEU A 74 -30.93 -12.06 30.45
N LEU A 75 -31.48 -10.84 30.47
CA LEU A 75 -32.91 -10.58 30.57
C LEU A 75 -33.72 -11.24 29.44
N TRP A 76 -33.16 -11.29 28.22
CA TRP A 76 -33.74 -12.02 27.09
C TRP A 76 -33.68 -13.55 27.27
N ALA A 77 -32.56 -14.08 27.78
CA ALA A 77 -32.36 -15.52 27.92
C ALA A 77 -33.11 -16.15 29.10
N THR A 78 -33.26 -15.43 30.21
CA THR A 78 -33.95 -15.89 31.43
C THR A 78 -35.32 -16.55 31.17
N PRO A 79 -36.28 -15.89 30.49
CA PRO A 79 -37.59 -16.51 30.23
C PRO A 79 -37.54 -17.70 29.27
N LEU A 80 -36.48 -17.87 28.46
CA LEU A 80 -36.29 -19.07 27.64
C LEU A 80 -35.91 -20.27 28.51
N TRP A 81 -35.03 -20.05 29.49
CA TRP A 81 -34.56 -21.06 30.44
C TRP A 81 -35.62 -21.46 31.46
N GLU A 82 -36.25 -20.48 32.13
CA GLU A 82 -37.29 -20.70 33.14
C GLU A 82 -38.47 -21.51 32.59
N ASN A 83 -38.96 -21.12 31.40
CA ASN A 83 -40.07 -21.81 30.73
C ASN A 83 -39.65 -23.08 29.99
N LYS A 84 -38.39 -23.54 30.14
CA LYS A 84 -37.83 -24.74 29.51
C LYS A 84 -38.10 -24.82 28.00
N LYS A 85 -38.01 -23.68 27.29
CA LYS A 85 -38.30 -23.60 25.85
C LYS A 85 -37.44 -24.61 25.07
N PRO A 86 -37.94 -25.29 24.02
CA PRO A 86 -37.16 -26.31 23.30
C PRO A 86 -35.77 -25.86 22.84
N ILE A 87 -35.64 -24.58 22.49
CA ILE A 87 -34.39 -23.93 22.10
C ILE A 87 -33.25 -24.04 23.14
N ILE A 88 -33.53 -24.29 24.44
CA ILE A 88 -32.45 -24.48 25.43
C ILE A 88 -31.76 -25.85 25.33
N TYR A 89 -32.25 -26.75 24.49
CA TYR A 89 -31.69 -28.07 24.23
C TYR A 89 -30.96 -28.16 22.88
N ASP A 90 -30.91 -27.05 22.13
CA ASP A 90 -30.34 -26.92 20.79
C ASP A 90 -29.37 -25.72 20.80
N TYR A 91 -28.06 -26.00 20.77
CA TYR A 91 -27.06 -24.94 20.85
C TYR A 91 -26.99 -24.11 19.56
N GLU A 92 -27.21 -24.73 18.40
CA GLU A 92 -27.18 -24.04 17.11
C GLU A 92 -28.39 -23.12 16.95
N GLY A 93 -29.58 -23.60 17.29
CA GLY A 93 -30.80 -22.79 17.34
C GLY A 93 -30.70 -21.65 18.35
N PHE A 94 -30.18 -21.90 19.57
CA PHE A 94 -30.03 -20.85 20.58
C PHE A 94 -29.05 -19.76 20.14
N THR A 95 -27.89 -20.13 19.61
CA THR A 95 -26.90 -19.14 19.12
C THR A 95 -27.40 -18.39 17.88
N SER A 96 -28.18 -19.04 17.02
CA SER A 96 -28.86 -18.40 15.88
C SER A 96 -29.91 -17.38 16.31
N GLU A 97 -30.70 -17.68 17.33
CA GLU A 97 -31.67 -16.74 17.90
C GLU A 97 -31.01 -15.57 18.64
N LEU A 98 -29.90 -15.82 19.36
CA LEU A 98 -29.07 -14.77 19.97
C LEU A 98 -28.49 -13.83 18.89
N LYS A 99 -27.95 -14.40 17.79
CA LYS A 99 -27.52 -13.64 16.60
C LYS A 99 -28.69 -12.82 16.03
N ARG A 100 -29.86 -13.42 15.81
CA ARG A 100 -31.06 -12.74 15.28
C ARG A 100 -31.53 -11.57 16.15
N THR A 101 -31.42 -11.72 17.47
CA THR A 101 -31.89 -10.71 18.46
C THR A 101 -30.89 -9.57 18.65
N PHE A 102 -29.59 -9.87 18.77
CA PHE A 102 -28.57 -8.89 19.17
C PHE A 102 -27.52 -8.57 18.09
N ASP A 103 -27.52 -9.27 16.96
CA ASP A 103 -26.75 -8.92 15.76
C ASP A 103 -27.70 -8.65 14.56
N PRO A 104 -28.62 -7.67 14.68
CA PRO A 104 -29.60 -7.40 13.63
C PRO A 104 -28.90 -7.10 12.30
N SER A 105 -29.36 -7.72 11.21
CA SER A 105 -28.69 -7.81 9.89
C SER A 105 -28.47 -6.48 9.14
N ARG A 106 -28.67 -5.35 9.83
CA ARG A 106 -28.16 -4.03 9.44
C ARG A 106 -26.66 -4.03 9.17
N ARG A 107 -25.87 -5.04 9.59
CA ARG A 107 -24.47 -5.18 9.18
C ARG A 107 -24.29 -5.24 7.67
N ALA A 108 -24.88 -6.19 6.96
CA ALA A 108 -24.80 -6.26 5.50
C ALA A 108 -25.34 -4.99 4.82
N THR A 109 -26.42 -4.40 5.34
CA THR A 109 -26.99 -3.14 4.82
C THR A 109 -26.08 -1.93 5.06
N ASN A 110 -25.48 -1.82 6.25
CA ASN A 110 -24.58 -0.74 6.61
C ASN A 110 -23.23 -0.91 5.89
N ALA A 111 -22.72 -2.14 5.76
CA ALA A 111 -21.51 -2.44 5.00
C ALA A 111 -21.69 -2.14 3.52
N GLY A 112 -22.82 -2.52 2.91
CA GLY A 112 -23.16 -2.12 1.54
C GLY A 112 -23.25 -0.60 1.38
N ARG A 113 -23.88 0.12 2.33
CA ARG A 113 -23.89 1.60 2.34
C ARG A 113 -22.49 2.20 2.50
N SER A 114 -21.65 1.62 3.36
CA SER A 114 -20.27 2.05 3.54
C SER A 114 -19.43 1.77 2.29
N LEU A 115 -19.64 0.66 1.59
CA LEU A 115 -18.97 0.36 0.31
C LEU A 115 -19.32 1.37 -0.80
N PHE A 116 -20.52 1.96 -0.79
CA PHE A 116 -20.86 3.06 -1.71
C PHE A 116 -20.21 4.40 -1.35
N HIS A 117 -19.74 4.59 -0.11
CA HIS A 117 -19.22 5.87 0.39
C HIS A 117 -17.72 5.85 0.71
N ILE A 118 -17.12 4.67 0.89
CA ILE A 118 -15.69 4.52 1.17
C ILE A 118 -14.89 5.01 -0.04
N LYS A 119 -13.95 5.91 0.21
CA LYS A 119 -12.95 6.37 -0.77
C LYS A 119 -11.54 6.18 -0.19
N GLN A 120 -10.57 6.05 -1.06
CA GLN A 120 -9.16 6.10 -0.71
C GLN A 120 -8.78 7.49 -0.20
N GLY A 121 -9.21 8.57 -0.88
CA GLY A 121 -8.76 9.92 -0.53
C GLY A 121 -7.22 10.02 -0.54
N ASN A 122 -6.61 10.50 0.55
CA ASN A 122 -5.16 10.70 0.64
C ASN A 122 -4.36 9.57 1.33
N ARG A 123 -5.02 8.53 1.86
CA ARG A 123 -4.34 7.37 2.50
C ARG A 123 -3.70 6.43 1.46
N ARG A 124 -2.89 5.49 1.95
CA ARG A 124 -2.34 4.42 1.11
C ARG A 124 -3.45 3.52 0.58
N VAL A 125 -3.21 2.88 -0.56
CA VAL A 125 -4.13 1.84 -1.08
C VAL A 125 -4.22 0.67 -0.09
N SER A 126 -3.14 0.33 0.63
CA SER A 126 -3.15 -0.70 1.69
C SER A 126 -4.24 -0.44 2.74
N ASP A 127 -4.30 0.78 3.25
CA ASP A 127 -5.18 1.16 4.35
C ASP A 127 -6.64 1.24 3.88
N TYR A 128 -6.85 1.60 2.61
CA TYR A 128 -8.15 1.55 1.94
C TYR A 128 -8.59 0.11 1.69
N ALA A 129 -7.71 -0.75 1.20
CA ALA A 129 -7.99 -2.15 0.88
C ALA A 129 -8.35 -2.97 2.12
N ILE A 130 -7.71 -2.71 3.27
CA ILE A 130 -8.06 -3.36 4.55
C ILE A 130 -9.50 -3.03 4.95
N GLU A 131 -9.88 -1.74 4.93
CA GLU A 131 -11.24 -1.32 5.28
C GLU A 131 -12.26 -1.85 4.26
N PHE A 132 -11.96 -1.74 2.96
CA PHE A 132 -12.81 -2.27 1.89
C PHE A 132 -13.05 -3.78 2.07
N LYS A 133 -11.98 -4.59 2.25
CA LYS A 133 -12.09 -6.04 2.47
C LYS A 133 -12.87 -6.39 3.75
N THR A 134 -12.77 -5.57 4.79
CA THR A 134 -13.55 -5.72 6.04
C THR A 134 -15.03 -5.45 5.82
N LEU A 135 -15.39 -4.54 4.90
CA LEU A 135 -16.78 -4.32 4.50
C LEU A 135 -17.29 -5.42 3.55
N THR A 136 -16.45 -5.91 2.63
CA THR A 136 -16.86 -6.98 1.70
C THR A 136 -17.08 -8.31 2.39
N SER A 137 -16.43 -8.61 3.53
CA SER A 137 -16.73 -9.84 4.29
C SER A 137 -18.15 -9.88 4.89
N GLU A 138 -18.86 -8.75 4.93
CA GLU A 138 -20.25 -8.66 5.41
C GLU A 138 -21.29 -8.61 4.26
N VAL A 139 -20.86 -8.57 2.99
CA VAL A 139 -21.77 -8.53 1.82
C VAL A 139 -21.43 -9.62 0.81
N HIS A 140 -22.46 -10.17 0.17
CA HIS A 140 -22.32 -11.26 -0.81
C HIS A 140 -22.48 -10.71 -2.24
N TRP A 141 -21.73 -9.66 -2.57
CA TRP A 141 -21.76 -9.03 -3.89
C TRP A 141 -20.89 -9.82 -4.88
N PRO A 142 -21.28 -9.91 -6.17
CA PRO A 142 -20.46 -10.59 -7.17
C PRO A 142 -19.14 -9.84 -7.39
N ASN A 143 -18.08 -10.59 -7.74
CA ASN A 143 -16.72 -10.07 -7.92
C ASN A 143 -16.68 -8.80 -8.79
N ASP A 144 -17.40 -8.78 -9.90
CA ASP A 144 -17.31 -7.68 -10.88
C ASP A 144 -17.85 -6.36 -10.32
N VAL A 145 -18.86 -6.44 -9.45
CA VAL A 145 -19.40 -5.28 -8.71
C VAL A 145 -18.44 -4.84 -7.61
N LEU A 146 -17.73 -5.77 -6.96
CA LEU A 146 -16.69 -5.45 -5.99
C LEU A 146 -15.46 -4.81 -6.66
N THR A 147 -15.02 -5.33 -7.81
CA THR A 147 -13.96 -4.78 -8.65
C THR A 147 -14.31 -3.34 -9.07
N LEU A 148 -15.51 -3.12 -9.60
CA LEU A 148 -15.99 -1.78 -9.97
C LEU A 148 -16.07 -0.83 -8.76
N ALA A 149 -16.69 -1.25 -7.66
CA ALA A 149 -16.78 -0.44 -6.44
C ALA A 149 -15.39 -0.11 -5.86
N PHE A 150 -14.44 -1.04 -5.94
CA PHE A 150 -13.06 -0.82 -5.50
C PHE A 150 -12.38 0.25 -6.34
N THR A 151 -12.44 0.15 -7.69
CA THR A 151 -11.85 1.14 -8.61
C THR A 151 -12.49 2.52 -8.48
N GLU A 152 -13.82 2.59 -8.37
CA GLU A 152 -14.55 3.85 -8.14
C GLU A 152 -14.14 4.52 -6.82
N GLY A 153 -13.70 3.74 -5.83
CA GLY A 153 -13.20 4.24 -4.56
C GLY A 153 -11.74 4.72 -4.56
N LEU A 154 -10.94 4.40 -5.59
CA LEU A 154 -9.53 4.78 -5.64
C LEU A 154 -9.33 6.30 -5.84
N ASN A 155 -8.13 6.78 -5.51
CA ASN A 155 -7.75 8.17 -5.75
C ASN A 155 -7.64 8.47 -7.25
N GLU A 156 -8.21 9.58 -7.72
CA GLU A 156 -8.21 9.99 -9.14
C GLU A 156 -6.81 10.03 -9.78
N ALA A 157 -5.79 10.47 -9.03
CA ALA A 157 -4.42 10.53 -9.53
C ALA A 157 -3.79 9.14 -9.70
N LEU A 158 -4.20 8.15 -8.88
CA LEU A 158 -3.82 6.76 -9.08
C LEU A 158 -4.61 6.15 -10.25
N MET A 159 -5.92 6.43 -10.33
CA MET A 159 -6.77 5.98 -11.44
C MET A 159 -6.28 6.48 -12.81
N PHE A 160 -5.72 7.69 -12.90
CA PHE A 160 -5.11 8.20 -14.13
C PHE A 160 -3.88 7.39 -14.57
N GLU A 161 -3.04 6.96 -13.62
CA GLU A 161 -1.88 6.08 -13.89
C GLU A 161 -2.30 4.64 -14.21
N LEU A 162 -3.46 4.19 -13.73
CA LEU A 162 -4.04 2.86 -13.99
C LEU A 162 -4.81 2.79 -15.33
N ALA A 163 -5.41 3.89 -15.79
CA ALA A 163 -6.24 3.95 -16.99
C ALA A 163 -5.62 3.36 -18.29
N PRO A 164 -4.31 3.48 -18.58
CA PRO A 164 -3.71 2.87 -19.78
C PRO A 164 -3.35 1.38 -19.59
N LEU A 165 -3.56 0.78 -18.41
CA LEU A 165 -3.11 -0.57 -18.07
C LEU A 165 -4.27 -1.58 -18.15
N LYS A 166 -3.96 -2.83 -18.52
CA LYS A 166 -4.93 -3.93 -18.38
C LYS A 166 -5.04 -4.32 -16.91
N LEU A 167 -6.15 -3.92 -16.28
CA LEU A 167 -6.47 -4.25 -14.89
C LEU A 167 -6.84 -5.73 -14.73
N PRO A 168 -6.50 -6.39 -13.60
CA PRO A 168 -7.00 -7.71 -13.26
C PRO A 168 -8.52 -7.72 -13.04
N GLU A 169 -9.19 -8.81 -13.42
CA GLU A 169 -10.64 -8.96 -13.31
C GLU A 169 -11.09 -9.35 -11.87
N HIS A 170 -10.25 -10.11 -11.15
CA HIS A 170 -10.51 -10.52 -9.77
C HIS A 170 -10.07 -9.47 -8.75
N LEU A 171 -10.93 -9.21 -7.76
CA LEU A 171 -10.72 -8.19 -6.72
C LEU A 171 -9.37 -8.32 -6.01
N ASP A 172 -8.96 -9.54 -5.61
CA ASP A 172 -7.72 -9.73 -4.86
C ASP A 172 -6.48 -9.35 -5.68
N HIS A 173 -6.41 -9.80 -6.94
CA HIS A 173 -5.32 -9.45 -7.84
C HIS A 173 -5.31 -7.97 -8.21
N LEU A 174 -6.48 -7.34 -8.32
CA LEU A 174 -6.60 -5.89 -8.50
C LEU A 174 -6.10 -5.12 -7.28
N VAL A 175 -6.47 -5.54 -6.06
CA VAL A 175 -6.00 -4.94 -4.81
C VAL A 175 -4.47 -4.99 -4.73
N ASP A 176 -3.87 -6.16 -4.96
CA ASP A 176 -2.42 -6.34 -4.93
C ASP A 176 -1.71 -5.46 -5.99
N PHE A 177 -2.28 -5.39 -7.20
CA PHE A 177 -1.76 -4.55 -8.29
C PHE A 177 -1.81 -3.05 -7.94
N CYS A 178 -2.92 -2.58 -7.37
CA CYS A 178 -3.08 -1.18 -6.97
C CYS A 178 -2.17 -0.80 -5.78
N ILE A 179 -1.92 -1.72 -4.85
CA ILE A 179 -0.96 -1.52 -3.75
C ILE A 179 0.47 -1.36 -4.32
N ALA A 180 0.90 -2.29 -5.18
CA ALA A 180 2.22 -2.23 -5.81
C ALA A 180 2.43 -0.94 -6.64
N MET A 181 1.38 -0.45 -7.29
CA MET A 181 1.41 0.82 -8.02
C MET A 181 1.50 2.05 -7.10
N ASP A 182 0.74 2.09 -6.00
CA ASP A 182 0.80 3.19 -5.01
C ASP A 182 2.19 3.25 -4.34
N ASP A 183 2.76 2.12 -3.94
CA ASP A 183 4.11 2.05 -3.39
C ASP A 183 5.16 2.50 -4.42
N GLN A 184 5.08 2.03 -5.67
CA GLN A 184 5.98 2.49 -6.75
C GLN A 184 5.89 4.01 -6.99
N ILE A 185 4.68 4.59 -6.97
CA ILE A 185 4.48 6.04 -7.14
C ILE A 185 5.08 6.80 -5.95
N ARG A 186 4.94 6.29 -4.73
CA ARG A 186 5.53 6.88 -3.51
C ARG A 186 7.05 6.80 -3.52
N ASP A 187 7.64 5.67 -3.91
CA ASP A 187 9.09 5.50 -4.02
C ASP A 187 9.71 6.43 -5.06
N ARG A 188 9.03 6.65 -6.19
CA ARG A 188 9.44 7.65 -7.20
C ARG A 188 9.40 9.08 -6.66
N ARG A 189 8.43 9.42 -5.80
CA ARG A 189 8.34 10.73 -5.12
C ARG A 189 9.44 10.89 -4.07
N HIS A 190 9.61 9.91 -3.17
CA HIS A 190 10.69 9.92 -2.16
C HIS A 190 12.09 9.99 -2.79
N SER A 191 12.30 9.33 -3.95
CA SER A 191 13.57 9.39 -4.69
C SER A 191 13.84 10.76 -5.32
N ARG A 192 12.80 11.55 -5.63
CA ARG A 192 12.91 12.92 -6.15
C ARG A 192 13.12 13.96 -5.04
N ASP A 193 12.41 13.81 -3.91
CA ASP A 193 12.52 14.71 -2.77
C ASP A 193 13.78 14.45 -1.92
N ARG A 194 14.45 13.31 -2.11
CA ARG A 194 15.77 13.08 -1.54
C ARG A 194 16.74 14.14 -2.10
N PRO A 195 17.33 15.03 -1.27
CA PRO A 195 18.28 16.00 -1.78
C PRO A 195 19.43 15.25 -2.46
N ARG A 196 19.66 15.61 -3.72
CA ARG A 196 20.69 15.01 -4.57
C ARG A 196 22.00 15.10 -3.79
N ARG A 197 22.51 13.97 -3.28
CA ARG A 197 23.83 13.93 -2.61
C ARG A 197 24.84 14.33 -3.67
N VAL A 198 25.23 15.60 -3.66
CA VAL A 198 26.42 16.08 -4.36
C VAL A 198 27.56 15.32 -3.70
N LEU A 199 28.07 14.31 -4.39
CA LEU A 199 29.29 13.64 -3.98
C LEU A 199 30.36 14.73 -3.84
N PRO A 200 31.10 14.79 -2.72
CA PRO A 200 32.22 15.72 -2.62
C PRO A 200 33.14 15.54 -3.82
N PRO A 201 33.69 16.61 -4.41
CA PRO A 201 34.71 16.47 -5.43
C PRO A 201 35.82 15.57 -4.89
N LEU A 202 36.08 14.45 -5.57
CA LEU A 202 37.22 13.60 -5.23
C LEU A 202 38.50 14.47 -5.33
N PRO A 203 39.38 14.47 -4.32
CA PRO A 203 40.59 15.27 -4.37
C PRO A 203 41.44 14.82 -5.58
N LEU A 204 41.77 15.77 -6.46
CA LEU A 204 42.68 15.52 -7.57
C LEU A 204 44.05 15.15 -6.98
N VAL A 205 44.42 13.88 -7.09
CA VAL A 205 45.77 13.41 -6.74
C VAL A 205 46.75 13.98 -7.78
N PRO A 206 47.80 14.71 -7.36
CA PRO A 206 48.78 15.26 -8.30
C PRO A 206 49.54 14.14 -9.02
N ARG A 207 49.33 14.04 -10.34
CA ARG A 207 50.03 13.09 -11.21
C ARG A 207 51.49 13.50 -11.35
N HIS A 208 52.37 12.81 -10.65
CA HIS A 208 53.82 12.98 -10.79
C HIS A 208 54.25 12.55 -12.19
N THR A 209 55.01 13.40 -12.86
CA THR A 209 55.63 13.12 -14.14
C THR A 209 56.82 12.19 -13.95
N SER A 210 56.92 11.14 -14.75
CA SER A 210 58.13 10.32 -14.85
C SER A 210 58.24 9.83 -16.29
N THR A 211 59.24 10.34 -16.99
CA THR A 211 59.50 10.11 -18.42
C THR A 211 60.57 9.03 -18.57
N SER A 212 60.26 7.90 -19.19
CA SER A 212 61.21 7.09 -20.00
C SER A 212 60.57 5.80 -20.55
N GLY A 213 60.81 5.47 -21.82
CA GLY A 213 60.79 4.09 -22.32
C GLY A 213 59.60 3.67 -23.18
N THR A 214 59.70 3.90 -24.50
CA THR A 214 59.06 3.10 -25.58
C THR A 214 59.75 1.71 -25.70
N PRO A 215 59.18 0.67 -26.37
CA PRO A 215 58.48 0.75 -27.67
C PRO A 215 57.15 -0.02 -27.82
N GLU A 216 56.60 0.20 -29.03
CA GLU A 216 55.40 -0.33 -29.71
C GLU A 216 55.39 -1.87 -29.88
N PRO A 217 54.21 -2.49 -30.09
CA PRO A 217 54.01 -3.14 -31.39
C PRO A 217 52.68 -2.81 -32.08
N GLU A 218 52.66 -3.16 -33.37
CA GLU A 218 51.85 -2.63 -34.45
C GLU A 218 50.31 -2.78 -34.41
N ARG A 219 49.71 -1.74 -34.99
CA ARG A 219 48.40 -1.61 -35.63
C ARG A 219 47.73 -2.89 -36.16
N THR A 220 46.41 -2.93 -36.03
CA THR A 220 45.54 -3.37 -37.15
C THR A 220 44.37 -2.41 -37.30
N ASP A 221 44.02 -2.09 -38.55
CA ASP A 221 42.99 -1.14 -38.94
C ASP A 221 41.60 -1.81 -39.00
N LEU A 222 40.53 -1.01 -38.93
CA LEU A 222 39.31 -1.06 -39.77
C LEU A 222 38.12 -0.35 -39.09
N SER A 223 37.82 0.83 -39.63
CA SER A 223 36.54 1.55 -39.67
C SER A 223 35.27 0.86 -39.09
N VAL A 224 34.63 1.53 -38.14
CA VAL A 224 33.16 1.60 -38.07
C VAL A 224 32.74 3.06 -38.02
N VAL A 225 31.82 3.43 -38.90
CA VAL A 225 31.32 4.80 -39.10
C VAL A 225 30.49 5.24 -37.90
N GLU A 226 30.86 6.34 -37.23
CA GLU A 226 29.93 7.01 -36.31
C GLU A 226 28.79 7.67 -37.11
N PRO A 227 27.52 7.32 -36.84
CA PRO A 227 26.39 7.93 -37.52
C PRO A 227 26.20 9.38 -37.06
N MET A 228 25.79 10.25 -37.99
CA MET A 228 25.50 11.67 -37.72
C MET A 228 24.45 11.81 -36.61
N GLN A 229 24.81 12.42 -35.47
CA GLN A 229 23.83 12.79 -34.44
C GLN A 229 23.87 14.29 -34.10
N ILE A 230 23.17 15.03 -34.97
CA ILE A 230 22.77 16.43 -34.81
C ILE A 230 22.04 16.62 -33.47
N GLY A 231 22.37 17.67 -32.71
CA GLY A 231 21.50 18.19 -31.64
C GLY A 231 22.05 18.29 -30.22
N ARG A 232 23.33 17.99 -29.93
CA ARG A 232 23.90 18.16 -28.58
C ARG A 232 24.12 19.63 -28.21
N THR A 233 23.11 20.28 -27.63
CA THR A 233 23.21 21.62 -27.02
C THR A 233 23.88 21.59 -25.64
N GLY A 234 25.17 21.23 -25.62
CA GLY A 234 25.98 21.19 -24.40
C GLY A 234 27.46 21.25 -24.69
N ILE A 235 28.04 22.45 -24.73
CA ILE A 235 29.50 22.63 -24.76
C ILE A 235 30.06 22.16 -23.42
N SER A 236 30.99 21.20 -23.46
CA SER A 236 31.66 20.68 -22.25
C SER A 236 32.46 21.78 -21.54
N GLU A 237 32.71 21.61 -20.25
CA GLU A 237 33.40 22.64 -19.46
C GLU A 237 34.85 22.88 -19.94
N ALA A 238 35.54 21.82 -20.38
CA ALA A 238 36.85 21.91 -21.02
C ALA A 238 36.81 22.71 -22.33
N GLU A 239 35.86 22.43 -23.22
CA GLU A 239 35.68 23.18 -24.47
C GLU A 239 35.27 24.64 -24.19
N ARG A 240 34.54 24.89 -23.11
CA ARG A 240 34.17 26.25 -22.67
C ARG A 240 35.38 27.02 -22.14
N ALA A 241 36.31 26.36 -21.44
CA ALA A 241 37.56 26.96 -21.01
C ALA A 241 38.45 27.28 -22.23
N HIS A 242 38.63 26.32 -23.14
CA HIS A 242 39.40 26.49 -24.38
C HIS A 242 38.90 27.66 -25.24
N ARG A 243 37.58 27.75 -25.45
CA ARG A 243 36.97 28.86 -26.19
C ARG A 243 37.08 30.22 -25.47
N ARG A 244 37.11 30.24 -24.13
CA ARG A 244 37.34 31.47 -23.36
C ARG A 244 38.77 31.96 -23.51
N GLU A 245 39.74 31.07 -23.37
CA GLU A 245 41.17 31.37 -23.49
C GLU A 245 41.54 31.86 -24.89
N ARG A 246 40.96 31.26 -25.93
CA ARG A 246 41.23 31.62 -27.35
C ARG A 246 40.27 32.64 -27.96
N GLY A 247 39.36 33.24 -27.19
CA GLY A 247 38.43 34.26 -27.68
C GLY A 247 37.47 33.75 -28.77
N LEU A 248 37.04 32.49 -28.68
CA LEU A 248 36.21 31.80 -29.67
C LEU A 248 34.73 31.79 -29.29
N CYS A 249 33.86 31.77 -30.29
CA CYS A 249 32.42 31.84 -30.12
C CYS A 249 31.83 30.56 -29.47
N PHE A 250 31.11 30.73 -28.35
CA PHE A 250 30.32 29.67 -27.69
C PHE A 250 29.08 29.18 -28.47
N TYR A 251 29.06 29.36 -29.79
CA TYR A 251 28.08 28.77 -30.70
C TYR A 251 28.82 28.09 -31.87
N CYS A 252 29.42 28.86 -32.77
CA CYS A 252 30.08 28.34 -33.98
C CYS A 252 31.59 28.08 -33.87
N ALA A 253 32.22 28.29 -32.70
CA ALA A 253 33.68 28.21 -32.48
C ALA A 253 34.55 29.21 -33.28
N GLY A 254 33.97 30.08 -34.11
CA GLY A 254 34.73 31.11 -34.83
C GLY A 254 35.35 32.17 -33.91
N ALA A 255 36.51 32.70 -34.29
CA ALA A 255 37.22 33.74 -33.54
C ALA A 255 36.59 35.13 -33.67
N GLY A 256 37.01 36.05 -32.78
CA GLY A 256 36.72 37.49 -32.89
C GLY A 256 35.30 37.92 -32.49
N HIS A 257 34.44 37.00 -32.05
CA HIS A 257 33.08 37.33 -31.61
C HIS A 257 32.55 36.31 -30.59
N PHE A 258 31.62 36.75 -29.73
CA PHE A 258 30.95 35.88 -28.75
C PHE A 258 29.52 35.50 -29.20
N ARG A 259 28.89 34.55 -28.49
CA ARG A 259 27.57 33.96 -28.84
C ARG A 259 26.45 34.98 -29.13
N LEU A 260 26.50 36.16 -28.53
CA LEU A 260 25.51 37.24 -28.75
C LEU A 260 25.65 37.92 -30.12
N GLN A 261 26.84 37.89 -30.72
CA GLN A 261 27.22 38.54 -31.98
C GLN A 261 27.46 37.50 -33.10
N CYS A 262 27.08 36.24 -32.87
CA CYS A 262 27.33 35.15 -33.81
C CYS A 262 26.43 35.24 -35.06
N PRO A 263 26.99 35.38 -36.28
CA PRO A 263 26.19 35.49 -37.50
C PRO A 263 25.45 34.17 -37.84
N GLN A 264 25.95 33.04 -37.32
CA GLN A 264 25.35 31.71 -37.50
C GLN A 264 24.18 31.42 -36.52
N ARG A 265 23.83 32.36 -35.62
CA ARG A 265 22.70 32.19 -34.71
C ARG A 265 21.38 32.47 -35.43
N PRO A 266 20.38 31.57 -35.40
CA PRO A 266 19.05 31.85 -35.92
C PRO A 266 18.47 33.11 -35.27
N ARG A 267 18.02 34.06 -36.10
CA ARG A 267 17.31 35.26 -35.62
C ARG A 267 15.87 34.90 -35.24
N GLY A 268 15.70 34.25 -34.09
CA GLY A 268 14.39 34.13 -33.43
C GLY A 268 13.80 35.52 -33.21
N GLY A 269 12.52 35.69 -33.56
CA GLY A 269 11.87 37.00 -33.65
C GLY A 269 11.92 37.81 -32.34
N ARG A 270 12.10 39.13 -32.47
CA ARG A 270 11.89 40.07 -31.36
C ARG A 270 10.45 40.59 -31.40
N GLY A 271 9.76 40.43 -30.29
CA GLY A 271 8.47 41.05 -29.99
C GLY A 271 8.53 41.77 -28.64
N ASP A 272 9.51 42.65 -28.46
CA ASP A 272 9.46 43.68 -27.42
C ASP A 272 10.16 44.95 -27.94
N THR A 273 9.37 46.01 -28.08
CA THR A 273 9.76 47.31 -28.62
C THR A 273 9.60 48.37 -27.54
N GLY A 274 10.60 48.49 -26.66
CA GLY A 274 10.69 49.64 -25.75
C GLY A 274 11.31 50.86 -26.42
N LYS A 275 10.61 52.02 -26.39
CA LYS A 275 11.13 53.40 -26.44
C LYS A 275 9.98 54.43 -26.46
N PRO A 276 10.21 55.71 -26.08
CA PRO A 276 10.67 56.18 -24.78
C PRO A 276 9.72 57.26 -24.20
N GLY A 277 9.87 57.65 -22.94
CA GLY A 277 8.98 58.66 -22.31
C GLY A 277 9.41 60.12 -22.49
N GLN A 278 8.45 61.05 -22.43
CA GLN A 278 8.62 62.44 -21.92
C GLN A 278 7.27 63.11 -21.57
N ARG A 279 7.17 63.62 -20.33
CA ARG A 279 6.49 64.86 -19.83
C ARG A 279 4.97 65.09 -20.06
N THR A 280 4.21 64.98 -18.95
CA THR A 280 3.23 65.94 -18.32
C THR A 280 2.77 67.20 -19.09
N PRO A 281 1.54 67.77 -18.88
CA PRO A 281 0.87 67.89 -17.55
C PRO A 281 -0.70 67.86 -17.47
N THR A 282 -1.18 67.86 -16.22
CA THR A 282 -2.39 68.42 -15.57
C THR A 282 -3.63 68.88 -16.38
N SER A 283 -4.82 68.33 -16.02
CA SER A 283 -6.11 68.99 -15.64
C SER A 283 -7.30 68.06 -15.95
N GLN A 284 -8.19 67.66 -15.03
CA GLN A 284 -9.23 68.38 -14.25
C GLN A 284 -10.63 68.28 -14.91
N VAL A 285 -11.70 68.28 -14.09
CA VAL A 285 -13.13 68.62 -14.43
C VAL A 285 -14.13 67.49 -14.84
N ILE A 286 -15.07 67.20 -13.91
CA ILE A 286 -16.54 66.91 -14.03
C ILE A 286 -16.97 65.71 -14.93
N GLY A 287 -17.70 64.69 -14.45
CA GLY A 287 -19.14 64.67 -14.08
C GLY A 287 -19.97 64.09 -15.26
N SER A 288 -21.05 63.34 -15.09
CA SER A 288 -22.02 63.24 -13.99
C SER A 288 -22.38 61.78 -13.66
#